data_AF-A0A8J5J172-F1
#
_entry.id   AF-A0A8J5J172-F1
#
_cell.length_a   1.000
_cell.length_b   1.000
_cell.length_c   1.000
_cell.angle_alpha   90.00
_cell.angle_beta   90.00
_cell.angle_gamma   90.00
#
_symmetry.space_group_name_H-M   'P 1'
#
loop_
_entity.id
_entity.type
_entity.pdbx_description
1 polymer ?
#
loop_
_entity_poly.entity_id
_entity_poly.type
_entity_poly.pdbx_seq_one_letter_code
_entity_poly.pdbx_strand_id
1 'polypeptide(L)'
;MSVNRNLPAGIPSRAIDRPIAVNKPSGLNVARFIAREEELHQARKYTYVNETNASRALWEEKQNRLSGSGARIQQNKRLDEERELLDKEVLAIRQARLQKYYEICYQEWEQELRARGLALVRDRD
;
A
#
# COMPACT_ATOMS: atom_id res chain seq x y z
N MET A 1 -16.36 74.50 -6.43
CA MET A 1 -16.95 73.14 -6.49
C MET A 1 -17.99 73.04 -5.39
N SER A 2 -19.28 73.03 -5.72
CA SER A 2 -20.36 72.90 -4.72
C SER A 2 -20.48 71.43 -4.31
N VAL A 3 -20.19 71.13 -3.04
CA VAL A 3 -20.22 69.76 -2.50
C VAL A 3 -21.52 69.60 -1.73
N ASN A 4 -22.46 68.84 -2.29
CA ASN A 4 -23.71 68.50 -1.63
C ASN A 4 -23.43 67.53 -0.47
N ARG A 5 -23.55 68.00 0.78
CA ARG A 5 -23.19 67.23 2.00
C ARG A 5 -24.25 66.21 2.45
N ASN A 6 -25.36 66.09 1.73
CA ASN A 6 -26.47 65.20 2.07
C ASN A 6 -26.41 63.82 1.39
N LEU A 7 -25.33 63.50 0.67
CA LEU A 7 -25.13 62.19 0.06
C LEU A 7 -23.99 61.43 0.76
N PRO A 8 -24.14 60.11 0.98
CA PRO A 8 -23.06 59.31 1.54
C PRO A 8 -21.82 59.36 0.64
N ALA A 9 -20.64 59.40 1.26
CA ALA A 9 -19.37 59.52 0.57
C ALA A 9 -19.18 58.37 -0.44
N GLY A 10 -18.89 58.71 -1.70
CA GLY A 10 -18.49 57.73 -2.72
C GLY A 10 -19.28 57.76 -4.04
N ILE A 11 -20.34 58.58 -4.17
CA ILE A 11 -21.08 58.68 -5.43
C ILE A 11 -20.59 59.91 -6.22
N PRO A 12 -19.92 59.73 -7.38
CA PRO A 12 -19.48 60.86 -8.20
C PRO A 12 -20.69 61.58 -8.83
N SER A 13 -20.77 62.91 -8.67
CA SER A 13 -21.89 63.76 -9.13
C SER A 13 -21.95 63.99 -10.65
N ARG A 14 -21.33 63.14 -11.48
CA ARG A 14 -21.27 63.33 -12.92
C ARG A 14 -22.48 62.68 -13.57
N ALA A 15 -23.25 63.45 -14.34
CA ALA A 15 -24.31 62.92 -15.18
C ALA A 15 -23.73 61.85 -16.12
N ILE A 16 -24.29 60.64 -16.04
CA ILE A 16 -23.93 59.51 -16.90
C ILE A 16 -24.61 59.75 -18.25
N ASP A 17 -23.84 60.18 -19.26
CA ASP A 17 -24.28 60.10 -20.65
C ASP A 17 -24.57 58.62 -20.97
N ARG A 18 -25.85 58.30 -21.16
CA ARG A 18 -26.28 56.95 -21.50
C ARG A 18 -25.75 56.62 -22.90
N PRO A 19 -24.93 55.57 -23.09
CA PRO A 19 -24.57 55.16 -24.43
C PRO A 19 -25.82 54.65 -25.15
N ILE A 20 -25.91 54.96 -26.45
CA ILE A 20 -26.95 54.53 -27.39
C ILE A 20 -27.19 53.03 -27.20
N ALA A 21 -28.46 52.65 -27.02
CA ALA A 21 -28.87 51.28 -26.77
C ALA A 21 -28.42 50.36 -27.92
N VAL A 22 -27.27 49.72 -27.75
CA VAL A 22 -26.84 48.64 -28.62
C VAL A 22 -27.77 47.46 -28.33
N ASN A 23 -28.67 47.17 -29.27
CA ASN A 23 -29.52 45.98 -29.23
C ASN A 23 -28.63 44.75 -29.16
N LYS A 24 -28.41 44.24 -27.95
CA LYS A 24 -27.69 42.98 -27.73
C LYS A 24 -28.49 41.88 -28.44
N PRO A 25 -27.86 41.06 -29.28
CA PRO A 25 -28.57 39.99 -29.98
C PRO A 25 -29.29 39.11 -28.96
N SER A 26 -30.60 38.95 -29.12
CA SER A 26 -31.43 38.12 -28.25
C SER A 26 -30.88 36.70 -28.21
N GLY A 27 -30.66 36.15 -27.02
CA GLY A 27 -30.14 34.78 -26.84
C GLY A 27 -28.65 34.69 -26.50
N LEU A 28 -27.87 35.78 -26.57
CA LEU A 28 -26.43 35.75 -26.18
C LEU A 28 -26.22 35.32 -24.72
N ASN A 29 -27.11 35.72 -23.82
CA ASN A 29 -27.06 35.32 -22.41
C ASN A 29 -27.37 33.83 -22.23
N VAL A 30 -28.30 33.28 -23.02
CA VAL A 30 -28.67 31.86 -22.99
C VAL A 30 -27.51 31.03 -23.54
N ALA A 31 -26.90 31.43 -24.65
CA ALA A 31 -25.72 30.76 -25.20
C ALA A 31 -24.54 30.77 -24.22
N ARG A 32 -24.28 31.91 -23.56
CA ARG A 32 -23.25 32.00 -22.50
C ARG A 32 -23.56 31.12 -21.29
N PHE A 33 -24.83 31.03 -20.91
CA PHE A 33 -25.26 30.16 -19.81
C PHE A 33 -25.06 28.69 -20.16
N ILE A 34 -25.48 28.26 -21.35
CA ILE A 34 -25.30 26.89 -21.84
C ILE A 34 -23.81 26.53 -21.89
N ALA A 35 -22.97 27.39 -22.48
CA ALA A 35 -21.53 27.15 -22.54
C ALA A 35 -20.91 27.02 -21.14
N ARG A 36 -21.31 27.87 -20.19
CA ARG A 36 -20.86 27.79 -18.80
C ARG A 36 -21.30 26.50 -18.11
N GLU A 37 -22.54 26.07 -18.32
CA GLU A 37 -23.05 24.82 -17.75
C GLU A 37 -22.35 23.59 -18.34
N GLU A 38 -22.05 23.61 -19.64
CA GLU A 38 -21.26 22.57 -20.30
C GLU A 38 -19.83 22.51 -19.76
N GLU A 39 -19.15 23.65 -19.61
CA GLU A 39 -17.82 23.74 -18.98
C GLU A 39 -17.85 23.21 -17.55
N LEU A 40 -18.86 23.58 -16.77
CA LEU A 40 -19.03 23.14 -15.39
C LEU A 40 -19.28 21.63 -15.31
N HIS A 41 -20.09 21.09 -16.21
CA HIS A 41 -20.33 19.65 -16.31
C HIS A 41 -19.04 18.90 -16.68
N GLN A 42 -18.26 19.42 -17.64
CA GLN A 42 -16.97 18.85 -18.01
C GLN A 42 -15.98 18.88 -16.83
N ALA A 43 -15.90 19.98 -16.10
CA ALA A 43 -15.05 20.12 -14.92
C ALA A 43 -15.42 19.09 -13.84
N ARG A 44 -16.71 18.93 -13.53
CA ARG A 44 -17.19 17.91 -12.56
C ARG A 44 -16.84 16.49 -12.99
N LYS A 45 -16.99 16.19 -14.29
CA LYS A 45 -16.62 14.86 -14.82
C LYS A 45 -15.12 14.62 -14.69
N TYR A 46 -14.30 15.63 -14.97
CA TYR A 46 -12.85 15.54 -14.83
C TYR A 46 -12.44 15.32 -13.37
N THR A 47 -13.00 16.08 -12.42
CA THR A 47 -12.68 15.91 -10.99
C THR A 47 -13.03 14.52 -10.50
N TYR A 48 -14.21 14.01 -10.87
CA TYR A 48 -14.64 12.66 -10.49
C TYR A 48 -13.69 11.57 -11.01
N VAL A 49 -13.28 11.65 -12.28
CA VAL A 49 -12.34 10.69 -12.87
C VAL A 49 -10.96 10.81 -12.21
N ASN A 50 -10.52 12.03 -11.93
CA ASN A 50 -9.22 12.27 -11.29
C ASN A 50 -9.20 11.70 -9.85
N GLU A 51 -10.24 11.96 -9.05
CA GLU A 51 -10.36 11.42 -7.69
C GLU A 51 -10.38 9.89 -7.67
N THR A 52 -11.09 9.28 -8.62
CA THR A 52 -11.13 7.82 -8.78
C THR A 52 -9.74 7.26 -9.11
N ASN A 53 -9.04 7.89 -10.05
CA ASN A 53 -7.69 7.48 -10.45
C ASN A 53 -6.68 7.68 -9.32
N ALA A 54 -6.75 8.79 -8.59
CA ALA A 54 -5.91 9.06 -7.43
C ALA A 54 -6.12 8.01 -6.34
N SER A 55 -7.37 7.66 -6.05
CA SER A 55 -7.70 6.62 -5.08
C SER A 55 -7.16 5.25 -5.50
N ARG A 56 -7.28 4.91 -6.78
CA ARG A 56 -6.74 3.66 -7.33
C ARG A 56 -5.21 3.62 -7.24
N ALA A 57 -4.52 4.70 -7.62
CA ALA A 57 -3.06 4.77 -7.56
C ALA A 57 -2.54 4.60 -6.13
N LEU A 58 -3.18 5.25 -5.14
CA LEU A 58 -2.83 5.08 -3.72
C LEU A 58 -3.02 3.64 -3.25
N TRP A 59 -4.11 2.99 -3.67
CA TRP A 59 -4.36 1.60 -3.32
C TRP A 59 -3.33 0.66 -3.95
N GLU A 60 -3.00 0.83 -5.22
CA GLU A 60 -1.97 0.04 -5.92
C GLU A 60 -0.59 0.22 -5.27
N GLU A 61 -0.21 1.45 -4.90
CA GLU A 61 1.04 1.70 -4.17
C GLU A 61 1.05 0.98 -2.82
N LYS A 62 -0.06 1.05 -2.06
CA LYS A 62 -0.17 0.36 -0.77
C LYS A 62 -0.07 -1.15 -0.93
N GLN A 63 -0.71 -1.73 -1.94
CA GLN A 63 -0.61 -3.16 -2.24
C GLN A 63 0.83 -3.54 -2.62
N ASN A 64 1.48 -2.75 -3.48
CA ASN A 64 2.87 -2.98 -3.87
C ASN A 64 3.85 -2.88 -2.69
N ARG A 65 3.59 -2.01 -1.70
CA ARG A 65 4.38 -1.93 -0.46
C ARG A 65 4.16 -3.16 0.43
N LEU A 66 2.92 -3.60 0.61
CA LEU A 66 2.58 -4.70 1.50
C LEU A 66 2.96 -6.06 0.93
N SER A 67 2.58 -6.33 -0.32
CA SER A 67 2.88 -7.58 -1.00
C SER A 67 4.31 -7.60 -1.56
N GLY A 68 4.94 -6.43 -1.75
CA GLY A 68 6.18 -6.32 -2.51
C GLY A 68 5.92 -6.56 -4.01
N SER A 69 6.89 -6.22 -4.85
CA SER A 69 6.88 -6.67 -6.26
C SER A 69 6.81 -8.20 -6.29
N GLY A 70 6.12 -8.78 -7.27
CA GLY A 70 6.04 -10.24 -7.44
C GLY A 70 7.42 -10.93 -7.45
N ALA A 71 8.46 -10.23 -7.90
CA ALA A 71 9.85 -10.70 -7.82
C ALA A 71 10.35 -10.89 -6.37
N ARG A 72 9.97 -10.00 -5.44
CA ARG A 72 10.35 -10.09 -4.02
C ARG A 72 9.62 -11.23 -3.32
N ILE A 73 8.35 -11.48 -3.66
CA ILE A 73 7.58 -12.63 -3.14
C ILE A 73 8.24 -13.94 -3.57
N GLN A 74 8.59 -14.05 -4.86
CA GLN A 74 9.26 -15.24 -5.38
C GLN A 74 10.63 -15.45 -4.75
N GLN A 75 11.39 -14.36 -4.53
CA GLN A 75 12.67 -14.42 -3.83
C GLN A 75 12.51 -14.91 -2.39
N ASN A 76 11.58 -14.32 -1.62
CA ASN A 76 11.33 -14.74 -0.24
C ASN A 76 10.92 -16.21 -0.17
N LYS A 77 10.04 -16.66 -1.08
CA LYS A 77 9.64 -18.07 -1.15
C LYS A 77 10.84 -19.00 -1.36
N ARG A 78 11.76 -18.66 -2.26
CA ARG A 78 12.99 -19.45 -2.47
C ARG A 78 13.87 -19.47 -1.23
N LEU A 79 14.02 -18.33 -0.55
CA LEU A 79 14.80 -18.26 0.70
C LEU A 79 14.18 -19.10 1.81
N ASP A 80 12.85 -19.11 1.92
CA ASP A 80 12.13 -19.93 2.90
C ASP A 80 12.31 -21.43 2.59
N GLU A 81 12.21 -21.83 1.32
CA GLU A 81 12.48 -23.21 0.87
C GLU A 81 13.93 -23.65 1.16
N GLU A 82 14.91 -22.79 0.85
CA GLU A 82 16.33 -23.04 1.15
C GLU A 82 16.57 -23.18 2.65
N ARG A 83 15.93 -22.34 3.47
CA ARG A 83 16.02 -22.41 4.93
C ARG A 83 15.44 -23.71 5.48
N GLU A 84 14.29 -24.16 4.99
CA GLU A 84 13.69 -25.43 5.41
C GLU A 84 14.57 -26.63 5.09
N LEU A 85 15.24 -26.62 3.93
CA LEU A 85 16.18 -27.67 3.56
C LEU A 85 17.39 -27.71 4.49
N LEU A 86 17.98 -26.54 4.77
CA LEU A 86 19.10 -26.42 5.71
C LEU A 86 18.71 -26.88 7.12
N ASP A 87 17.52 -26.51 7.60
CA ASP A 87 17.04 -26.94 8.92
C ASP A 87 16.89 -28.48 8.99
N LYS A 88 16.40 -29.12 7.92
CA LYS A 88 16.31 -30.58 7.82
C LYS A 88 17.68 -31.24 7.84
N GLU A 89 18.64 -30.71 7.08
CA GLU A 89 20.01 -31.22 7.05
C GLU A 89 20.70 -31.12 8.42
N VAL A 90 20.55 -29.98 9.10
CA VAL A 90 21.10 -29.77 10.45
C VAL A 90 20.51 -30.75 11.44
N LEU A 91 19.19 -30.97 11.41
CA LEU A 91 18.53 -31.94 12.27
C LEU A 91 19.01 -33.37 12.01
N ALA A 92 19.15 -33.77 10.74
CA ALA A 92 19.67 -35.09 10.38
C ALA A 92 21.10 -35.30 10.89
N ILE A 93 21.98 -34.31 10.70
CA ILE A 93 23.37 -34.36 11.19
C ILE A 93 23.39 -34.44 12.72
N ARG A 94 22.57 -33.63 13.40
CA ARG A 94 22.48 -33.62 14.86
C ARG A 94 22.00 -34.98 15.39
N GLN A 95 20.99 -35.56 14.76
CA GLN A 95 20.46 -36.87 15.12
C GLN A 95 21.52 -37.95 14.95
N ALA A 96 22.23 -37.98 13.81
CA ALA A 96 23.30 -38.94 13.58
C ALA A 96 24.44 -38.81 14.60
N ARG A 97 24.81 -37.58 14.97
CA ARG A 97 25.82 -37.33 16.02
C ARG A 97 25.38 -37.81 17.39
N LEU A 98 24.13 -37.52 17.78
CA LEU A 98 23.58 -37.98 19.05
C LEU A 98 23.48 -39.50 19.11
N GLN A 99 23.00 -40.13 18.04
CA GLN A 99 22.94 -41.57 17.94
C GLN A 99 24.33 -42.19 18.14
N LYS A 100 25.34 -41.71 17.40
CA LYS A 100 26.72 -42.19 17.54
C LYS A 100 27.26 -42.00 18.96
N TYR A 101 26.99 -40.85 19.59
CA TYR A 101 27.40 -40.58 20.96
C TYR A 101 26.79 -41.60 21.93
N TYR A 102 25.48 -41.81 21.87
CA TYR A 102 24.81 -42.77 22.74
C TYR A 102 25.19 -44.22 22.44
N GLU A 103 25.43 -44.59 21.18
CA GLU A 103 25.96 -45.91 20.83
C GLU A 103 27.29 -46.19 21.53
N ILE A 104 28.20 -45.21 21.58
CA ILE A 104 29.47 -45.33 22.31
C ILE A 104 29.21 -45.49 23.81
N CYS A 105 28.36 -44.64 24.41
CA CYS A 105 28.03 -44.74 25.83
C CYS A 105 27.39 -46.09 26.18
N TYR A 106 26.51 -46.61 25.34
CA TYR A 106 25.90 -47.93 25.54
C TYR A 106 26.93 -49.05 25.49
N GLN A 107 27.91 -48.98 24.59
CA GLN A 107 29.00 -49.96 24.53
C GLN A 107 29.86 -49.93 25.79
N GLU A 108 30.20 -48.74 26.28
CA GLU A 108 30.98 -48.55 27.51
C GLU A 108 30.23 -49.11 28.73
N TRP A 109 28.96 -48.75 28.91
CA TRP A 109 28.14 -49.26 30.01
C TRP A 109 27.94 -50.77 29.97
N GLU A 110 27.75 -51.33 28.78
CA GLU A 110 27.61 -52.76 28.58
C GLU A 110 28.90 -53.50 28.98
N GLN A 111 30.08 -52.95 28.67
CA GLN A 111 31.35 -53.51 29.12
C GLN A 111 31.49 -53.48 30.65
N GLU A 112 31.15 -52.35 31.28
CA GLU A 112 31.20 -52.19 32.74
C GLU A 112 30.22 -53.12 33.47
N LEU A 113 29.01 -53.28 32.94
CA LEU A 113 28.00 -54.19 33.50
C LEU A 113 28.44 -55.65 33.36
N ARG A 114 28.98 -56.05 32.20
CA ARG A 114 29.50 -57.41 32.02
C ARG A 114 30.65 -57.73 32.96
N ALA A 115 31.53 -56.77 33.24
CA ALA A 115 32.59 -56.92 34.23
C ALA A 115 32.03 -57.21 35.64
N ARG A 116 30.78 -56.81 35.92
CA ARG A 116 30.04 -57.08 37.16
C ARG A 116 29.09 -58.29 37.06
N GLY A 117 29.08 -58.99 35.93
CA GLY A 117 28.16 -60.11 35.67
C GLY A 117 26.71 -59.69 35.35
N LEU A 118 26.48 -58.42 35.02
CA LEU A 118 25.18 -57.85 34.65
C LEU A 118 25.13 -57.54 33.14
N ALA A 119 23.95 -57.24 32.60
CA ALA A 119 23.76 -56.84 31.19
C ALA A 119 22.61 -55.82 31.04
N LEU A 120 22.65 -55.00 29.99
CA LEU A 120 21.52 -54.12 29.65
C LEU A 120 20.32 -54.94 29.16
N VAL A 121 19.13 -54.56 29.62
CA VAL A 121 17.87 -55.08 29.07
C VAL A 121 17.72 -54.57 27.64
N ARG A 122 17.47 -55.49 26.71
CA ARG A 122 17.18 -55.18 25.31
C ARG A 122 15.73 -55.55 25.03
N ASP A 123 15.03 -54.66 24.35
CA ASP A 123 13.72 -54.99 23.81
C ASP A 123 13.88 -56.17 22.83
N ARG A 124 13.04 -57.18 23.00
CA ARG A 124 12.91 -58.29 22.05
C ARG A 124 11.71 -57.96 21.18
N ASP A 125 11.94 -57.89 19.88
CA ASP A 125 10.87 -57.88 18.87
C ASP A 125 10.02 -59.16 18.95
#